data_AF-A0A3M2FNX9-F1
#
_entry.id   AF-A0A3M2FNX9-F1
#
_cell.length_a   1.000
_cell.length_b   1.000
_cell.length_c   1.000
_cell.angle_alpha   90.00
_cell.angle_beta   90.00
_cell.angle_gamma   90.00
#
_symmetry.space_group_name_H-M   'P 1'
#
loop_
_entity.id
_entity.type
_entity.pdbx_description
1 polymer ?
#
loop_
_entity_poly.entity_id
_entity_poly.type
_entity_poly.pdbx_seq_one_letter_code
_entity_poly.pdbx_strand_id
1 'polypeptide(L)'
;MLRDAYVLSRPQKLFVVCSAVFLTALVVAEATASKFFTAFELPVPVTILGTEFTAVVMTAGVIAFPITFIVTDLMNEYFGKAGIRFVTLVGMG
;
A
#
# COMPACT_ATOMS: atom_id res chain seq x y z
N MET A 1 2.57 -44.21 1.63
CA MET A 1 1.44 -43.42 1.09
C MET A 1 1.91 -41.99 0.94
N LEU A 2 2.42 -41.62 -0.24
CA LEU A 2 2.81 -40.23 -0.50
C LEU A 2 1.51 -39.43 -0.60
N ARG A 3 1.31 -38.48 0.32
CA ARG A 3 0.19 -37.53 0.20
C ARG A 3 0.49 -36.64 -0.99
N ASP A 4 -0.40 -36.62 -1.97
CA ASP A 4 -0.28 -35.66 -3.07
C ASP A 4 -0.25 -34.24 -2.50
N ALA A 5 0.68 -33.42 -3.00
CA ALA A 5 0.82 -32.04 -2.56
C ALA A 5 -0.43 -31.24 -2.94
N TYR A 6 -0.90 -30.38 -2.04
CA TYR A 6 -2.04 -29.50 -2.33
C TYR A 6 -1.65 -28.48 -3.41
N VAL A 7 -2.43 -28.43 -4.49
CA VAL A 7 -2.20 -27.49 -5.61
C VAL A 7 -3.22 -26.36 -5.53
N LEU A 8 -2.73 -25.13 -5.51
CA LEU A 8 -3.58 -23.93 -5.51
C LEU A 8 -4.37 -23.81 -6.81
N SER A 9 -5.66 -23.52 -6.70
CA SER A 9 -6.50 -23.12 -7.82
C SER A 9 -6.08 -21.73 -8.36
N ARG A 10 -6.53 -21.38 -9.58
CA ARG A 10 -6.20 -20.08 -10.18
C ARG A 10 -6.61 -18.88 -9.31
N PRO A 11 -7.83 -18.83 -8.73
CA PRO A 11 -8.21 -17.73 -7.84
C PRO A 11 -7.34 -17.67 -6.57
N GLN A 12 -6.98 -18.82 -5.99
CA GLN A 12 -6.10 -18.87 -4.82
C GLN A 12 -4.69 -18.36 -5.13
N LYS A 13 -4.14 -18.70 -6.30
CA LYS A 13 -2.84 -18.15 -6.74
C LYS A 13 -2.92 -16.63 -6.87
N LEU A 14 -3.96 -16.10 -7.50
CA LEU A 14 -4.16 -14.65 -7.63
C LEU A 14 -4.28 -14.00 -6.24
N PHE A 15 -5.08 -14.56 -5.34
CA PHE A 15 -5.23 -14.06 -3.98
C PHE A 15 -3.89 -13.98 -3.25
N VAL A 16 -3.07 -15.03 -3.33
CA VAL A 16 -1.74 -15.08 -2.69
C VAL A 16 -0.81 -14.03 -3.29
N VAL A 17 -0.78 -13.89 -4.63
CA VAL A 17 0.06 -12.88 -5.29
C VAL A 17 -0.36 -11.46 -4.93
N CYS A 18 -1.66 -11.15 -4.99
CA CYS A 18 -2.18 -9.85 -4.59
C CYS A 18 -1.86 -9.56 -3.12
N SER A 19 -2.04 -10.54 -2.23
CA SER A 19 -1.70 -10.38 -0.81
C SER A 19 -0.21 -10.09 -0.61
N ALA A 20 0.68 -10.82 -1.29
CA ALA A 20 2.11 -10.61 -1.20
C ALA A 20 2.53 -9.21 -1.68
N VAL A 21 1.98 -8.75 -2.81
CA VAL A 21 2.25 -7.40 -3.34
C VAL A 21 1.73 -6.33 -2.38
N PHE A 22 0.51 -6.48 -1.87
CA PHE A 22 -0.10 -5.55 -0.93
C PHE A 22 0.70 -5.43 0.37
N LEU A 23 1.05 -6.57 0.99
CA LEU A 23 1.84 -6.60 2.22
C LEU A 23 3.24 -6.01 2.03
N THR A 24 3.90 -6.32 0.90
CA THR A 24 5.21 -5.74 0.60
C THR A 24 5.11 -4.23 0.43
N ALA A 25 4.07 -3.73 -0.26
CA ALA A 25 3.85 -2.30 -0.42
C ALA A 25 3.57 -1.62 0.93
N LEU A 26 2.79 -2.23 1.83
CA LEU A 26 2.59 -1.73 3.19
C LEU A 26 3.89 -1.65 3.99
N VAL A 27 4.71 -2.70 3.98
CA VAL A 27 5.99 -2.72 4.70
C VAL A 27 6.95 -1.67 4.16
N VAL A 28 7.01 -1.50 2.83
CA VAL A 28 7.81 -0.45 2.19
C VAL A 28 7.30 0.94 2.56
N ALA A 29 5.98 1.14 2.60
CA ALA A 29 5.38 2.41 3.00
C ALA A 29 5.83 2.81 4.41
N GLU A 30 5.74 1.88 5.36
CA GLU A 30 6.13 2.10 6.75
C GLU A 30 7.64 2.31 6.89
N ALA A 31 8.46 1.47 6.25
CA ALA A 31 9.91 1.60 6.29
C ALA A 31 10.44 2.92 5.70
N THR A 32 9.67 3.53 4.80
CA THR A 32 10.01 4.81 4.16
C THR A 32 9.21 5.99 4.72
N ALA A 33 8.36 5.79 5.73
CA ALA A 33 7.51 6.82 6.30
C ALA A 33 8.31 7.97 6.92
N SER A 34 9.50 7.69 7.46
CA SER A 34 10.38 8.70 8.08
C SER A 34 11.27 9.45 7.07
N LYS A 35 11.19 9.14 5.78
CA LYS A 35 11.95 9.80 4.73
C LYS A 35 11.08 10.87 4.08
N PHE A 36 11.62 12.05 3.88
CA PHE A 36 10.90 13.18 3.31
C PHE A 36 11.49 13.57 1.97
N PHE A 37 10.64 13.98 1.03
CA PHE A 37 11.05 14.55 -0.24
C PHE A 37 10.15 15.72 -0.61
N THR A 38 10.69 16.67 -1.38
CA THR A 38 9.91 17.78 -1.93
C THR A 38 9.14 17.29 -3.15
N ALA A 39 7.82 17.29 -3.08
CA ALA A 39 6.96 16.87 -4.18
C ALA A 39 6.85 17.95 -5.25
N PHE A 40 6.67 19.21 -4.83
CA PHE A 40 6.69 20.36 -5.73
C PHE A 40 6.94 21.65 -4.93
N GLU A 41 7.55 22.63 -5.59
CA GLU A 41 7.69 23.98 -5.05
C GLU A 41 6.40 24.77 -5.24
N LEU A 42 6.11 25.66 -4.30
CA LEU A 42 4.96 26.54 -4.40
C LEU A 42 5.33 27.75 -5.27
N PRO A 43 4.49 28.14 -6.25
CA PRO A 43 4.76 29.31 -7.08
C PRO A 43 4.72 30.62 -6.28
N VAL A 44 4.05 30.63 -5.12
CA VAL A 44 4.00 31.75 -4.17
C VAL A 44 4.10 31.18 -2.76
N PRO A 45 4.94 31.74 -1.87
CA PRO A 45 5.01 31.29 -0.49
C PRO A 45 3.69 31.47 0.24
N VAL A 46 3.30 30.48 1.04
CA VAL A 46 2.06 30.50 1.82
C VAL A 46 2.42 30.62 3.30
N THR A 47 1.93 31.65 3.97
CA THR A 47 2.17 31.85 5.39
C THR A 47 0.98 31.36 6.21
N ILE A 48 1.21 30.38 7.08
CA ILE A 48 0.20 29.83 7.99
C ILE A 48 0.71 29.99 9.42
N LEU A 49 -0.07 30.65 10.27
CA LEU A 49 0.27 30.89 11.69
C LEU A 49 1.66 31.53 11.89
N GLY A 50 2.08 32.40 10.97
CA GLY A 50 3.39 33.07 11.00
C GLY A 50 4.56 32.23 10.51
N THR A 51 4.32 31.00 10.06
CA THR A 51 5.34 30.14 9.42
C THR A 51 5.17 30.19 7.90
N GLU A 52 6.26 30.44 7.18
CA GLU A 52 6.28 30.52 5.72
C GLU A 52 6.57 29.13 5.11
N PHE A 53 5.73 28.70 4.18
CA PHE A 53 5.88 27.44 3.44
C PHE A 53 6.13 27.74 1.97
N THR A 54 7.26 27.25 1.45
CA THR A 54 7.71 27.48 0.07
C THR A 54 7.60 26.24 -0.82
N ALA A 55 7.36 25.06 -0.24
CA ALA A 55 7.24 23.82 -0.99
C ALA A 55 6.34 22.81 -0.27
N VAL A 56 5.81 21.86 -1.04
CA VAL A 56 5.07 20.72 -0.50
C VAL A 56 6.03 19.57 -0.29
N VAL A 57 6.23 19.22 0.97
CA VAL A 57 7.07 18.09 1.40
C VAL A 57 6.16 16.91 1.75
N MET A 58 6.50 15.73 1.23
CA MET A 58 5.75 14.49 1.45
C MET A 58 6.68 13.43 2.04
N THR A 59 6.08 12.45 2.72
CA THR A 59 6.80 11.25 3.14
C THR A 59 6.99 10.31 1.96
N ALA A 60 8.15 9.68 1.84
CA ALA A 60 8.45 8.74 0.75
C ALA A 60 7.51 7.53 0.77
N GLY A 61 6.93 7.19 1.92
CA GLY A 61 5.90 6.15 2.05
C GLY A 61 4.68 6.36 1.16
N VAL A 62 4.37 7.60 0.76
CA VAL A 62 3.27 7.91 -0.18
C VAL A 62 3.45 7.22 -1.54
N ILE A 63 4.70 6.92 -1.95
CA ILE A 63 4.97 6.26 -3.24
C ILE A 63 4.35 4.85 -3.29
N ALA A 64 4.20 4.17 -2.14
CA ALA A 64 3.57 2.86 -2.08
C ALA A 64 2.04 2.91 -2.22
N PHE A 65 1.43 4.09 -2.01
CA PHE A 65 -0.02 4.26 -1.94
C PHE A 65 -0.78 3.84 -3.21
N PRO A 66 -0.35 4.23 -4.43
CA PRO A 66 -1.01 3.80 -5.67
C PRO A 66 -1.05 2.28 -5.84
N ILE A 67 0.02 1.59 -5.41
CA ILE A 67 0.10 0.13 -5.46
C ILE A 67 -0.90 -0.47 -4.48
N THR A 68 -0.90 0.00 -3.23
CA THR A 68 -1.84 -0.50 -2.22
C THR A 68 -3.29 -0.28 -2.64
N PHE A 69 -3.62 0.87 -3.23
CA PHE A 69 -4.97 1.22 -3.68
C PHE A 69 -5.45 0.32 -4.82
N ILE A 70 -4.63 0.14 -5.87
CA ILE A 70 -4.98 -0.74 -7.00
C ILE A 70 -5.18 -2.18 -6.53
N VAL A 71 -4.30 -2.68 -5.66
CA VAL A 71 -4.40 -4.06 -5.18
C VAL A 71 -5.61 -4.25 -4.26
N THR A 72 -5.93 -3.28 -3.39
CA THR A 72 -7.12 -3.38 -2.54
C THR A 72 -8.40 -3.37 -3.34
N ASP A 73 -8.49 -2.52 -4.38
CA ASP A 73 -9.68 -2.46 -5.25
C ASP A 73 -9.86 -3.76 -6.03
N LEU A 74 -8.78 -4.27 -6.63
CA LEU A 74 -8.77 -5.56 -7.31
C LEU A 74 -9.20 -6.69 -6.36
N MET A 75 -8.63 -6.74 -5.17
CA MET A 75 -8.97 -7.79 -4.21
C MET A 75 -10.42 -7.70 -3.73
N ASN A 76 -10.93 -6.50 -3.52
CA ASN A 76 -12.31 -6.27 -3.12
C ASN A 76 -13.30 -6.69 -4.21
N GLU A 77 -12.98 -6.46 -5.49
CA GLU A 77 -13.83 -6.87 -6.62
C GLU A 77 -13.83 -8.39 -6.83
N TYR A 78 -12.66 -9.04 -6.78
CA TYR A 78 -12.53 -10.47 -7.09
C TYR A 78 -12.80 -11.40 -5.90
N PHE A 79 -12.55 -10.95 -4.66
CA PHE A 79 -12.65 -11.80 -3.45
C PHE A 79 -13.59 -11.22 -2.39
N GLY A 80 -14.19 -10.06 -2.64
CA GLY A 80 -15.12 -9.40 -1.75
C GLY A 80 -14.46 -8.80 -0.50
N LYS A 81 -15.29 -8.13 0.29
CA LYS A 81 -14.87 -7.42 1.51
C LYS A 81 -14.22 -8.33 2.56
N ALA A 82 -14.66 -9.59 2.67
CA ALA A 82 -14.13 -10.53 3.64
C ALA A 82 -12.68 -10.92 3.34
N GLY A 83 -12.35 -11.15 2.05
CA GLY A 83 -11.01 -11.51 1.62
C GLY A 83 -10.01 -10.39 1.87
N ILE A 84 -10.34 -9.16 1.47
CA ILE A 84 -9.45 -8.02 1.69
C ILE A 84 -9.28 -7.71 3.19
N ARG A 85 -10.37 -7.78 3.97
CA ARG A 85 -10.30 -7.53 5.42
C ARG A 85 -9.33 -8.47 6.12
N PHE A 86 -9.31 -9.75 5.74
CA PHE A 86 -8.34 -10.70 6.28
C PHE A 86 -6.89 -10.28 5.98
N VAL A 87 -6.59 -9.93 4.72
CA VAL A 87 -5.22 -9.53 4.32
C VAL A 87 -4.80 -8.22 4.97
N THR A 88 -5.71 -7.25 5.08
CA THR A 88 -5.46 -6.00 5.81
C THR A 88 -5.16 -6.26 7.29
N LEU A 89 -5.90 -7.16 7.96
CA LEU A 89 -5.62 -7.54 9.34
C LEU A 89 -4.27 -8.24 9.50
N VAL A 90 -3.87 -9.07 8.52
CA VAL A 90 -2.53 -9.68 8.50
C VAL A 90 -1.43 -8.64 8.34
N GLY A 91 -1.65 -7.61 7.51
CA GLY A 91 -0.66 -6.57 7.25
C GLY A 91 -0.55 -5.47 8.30
N MET A 92 -1.62 -5.24 9.06
CA MET A 92 -1.66 -4.25 10.15
C MET A 92 -1.40 -4.85 11.54
N GLY A 93 -1.39 -6.18 11.65
CA GLY A 93 -1.18 -6.92 12.90
C GLY A 93 0.28 -7.08 13.29
#